data_AF-A0A941DRD2-F1
#
_entry.id   AF-A0A941DRD2-F1
#
_cell.length_a   1.000
_cell.length_b   1.000
_cell.length_c   1.000
_cell.angle_alpha   90.00
_cell.angle_beta   90.00
_cell.angle_gamma   90.00
#
_symmetry.space_group_name_H-M   'P 1'
#
loop_
_entity.id
_entity.type
_entity.pdbx_description
1 polymer ?
#
loop_
_entity_poly.entity_id
_entity_poly.type
_entity_poly.pdbx_seq_one_letter_code
_entity_poly.pdbx_strand_id
1 'polypeptide(L)' 'MSYVAPVKDMLFAINELAGLSDVNVLPGCEDATAETVEAV' A
#
# COMPACT_ATOMS: atom_id res chain seq x y z
N MET A 1 1.49 13.74 22.56
CA MET A 1 0.29 13.20 21.88
C MET A 1 0.81 12.44 20.67
N SER A 2 0.95 11.12 20.75
CA SER A 2 1.47 10.33 19.62
C SER A 2 0.38 10.12 18.60
N TYR A 3 0.67 10.42 17.34
CA TYR A 3 -0.19 10.07 16.22
C TYR A 3 -0.25 8.55 16.09
N VAL A 4 -1.46 8.02 15.97
CA VAL A 4 -1.70 6.60 15.67
C VAL A 4 -2.17 6.54 14.23
N ALA A 5 -1.32 6.01 13.36
CA ALA A 5 -1.65 5.86 11.96
C ALA A 5 -2.74 4.78 11.79
N PRO A 6 -3.78 5.02 10.98
CA PRO A 6 -4.81 4.04 10.69
C PRO A 6 -4.32 3.03 9.63
N VAL A 7 -3.35 2.19 9.99
CA VAL A 7 -2.67 1.25 9.07
C VAL A 7 -3.66 0.37 8.31
N LYS A 8 -4.72 -0.11 8.97
CA LYS A 8 -5.76 -0.91 8.32
C LYS A 8 -6.50 -0.17 7.20
N ASP A 9 -6.86 1.10 7.43
CA ASP A 9 -7.58 1.89 6.42
C ASP A 9 -6.66 2.23 5.25
N MET A 10 -5.37 2.48 5.52
CA MET A 10 -4.37 2.71 4.48
C MET A 10 -4.13 1.45 3.62
N LEU A 11 -4.03 0.27 4.24
CA LEU A 11 -3.92 -1.01 3.52
C LEU A 11 -5.16 -1.29 2.67
N PHE A 12 -6.35 -1.00 3.18
CA PHE A 12 -7.58 -1.11 2.42
C PHE A 12 -7.56 -0.16 1.21
N ALA A 13 -7.19 1.11 1.40
CA ALA A 13 -7.11 2.07 0.30
C ALA A 13 -6.10 1.64 -0.78
N ILE A 14 -4.96 1.07 -0.39
CA ILE A 14 -3.93 0.63 -1.34
C ILE A 14 -4.37 -0.61 -2.13
N ASN A 15 -4.97 -1.60 -1.46
CA ASN A 15 -5.38 -2.85 -2.13
C ASN A 15 -6.68 -2.68 -2.93
N GLU A 16 -7.71 -2.06 -2.33
CA GLU A 16 -9.07 -2.03 -2.88
C GLU A 16 -9.37 -0.76 -3.68
N LEU A 17 -8.74 0.38 -3.36
CA LEU A 17 -9.03 1.66 -4.00
C LEU A 17 -8.01 2.03 -5.07
N ALA A 18 -6.72 1.83 -4.78
CA ALA A 18 -5.62 2.17 -5.68
C ALA A 18 -5.27 1.03 -6.65
N GLY A 19 -5.65 -0.21 -6.34
CA GLY A 19 -5.34 -1.38 -7.14
C GLY A 19 -3.84 -1.66 -7.15
N LEU A 20 -3.30 -2.15 -6.04
CA LEU A 20 -1.86 -2.41 -5.86
C LEU A 20 -1.25 -3.23 -7.01
N SER A 21 -2.01 -4.17 -7.57
CA SER A 21 -1.63 -4.97 -8.74
C SER A 21 -1.35 -4.12 -9.99
N ASP A 22 -2.14 -3.08 -10.21
CA ASP A 22 -1.98 -2.16 -11.34
C ASP A 22 -0.84 -1.18 -11.10
N VAL A 23 -0.59 -0.83 -9.83
CA VAL A 23 0.54 0.02 -9.43
C VAL A 23 1.87 -0.71 -9.61
N ASN A 24 1.94 -1.98 -9.23
CA ASN A 24 3.16 -2.79 -9.33
C ASN A 24 3.67 -2.91 -10.78
N VAL A 25 2.77 -2.98 -11.75
CA VAL A 25 3.13 -3.08 -13.17
C VAL A 25 3.55 -1.75 -13.81
N LEU A 26 3.46 -0.63 -13.10
CA LEU A 26 3.93 0.66 -13.60
C LEU A 26 5.47 0.72 -13.56
N PRO A 27 6.10 1.31 -14.59
CA PRO A 27 7.55 1.45 -14.63
C PRO A 27 8.05 2.26 -13.42
N GLY A 28 8.93 1.66 -12.63
CA GLY A 28 9.47 2.27 -11.40
C GLY A 28 8.63 2.04 -10.13
N CYS A 29 7.54 1.27 -10.20
CA CYS A 29 6.73 0.86 -9.04
C CYS A 29 6.77 -0.65 -8.79
N GLU A 30 7.77 -1.34 -9.34
CA GLU A 30 7.94 -2.80 -9.26
C GLU A 30 8.04 -3.35 -7.82
N ASP A 31 8.49 -2.52 -6.88
CA ASP A 31 8.61 -2.89 -5.46
C ASP A 31 7.31 -2.68 -4.66
N ALA A 32 6.25 -2.15 -5.28
CA ALA A 32 4.94 -1.94 -4.67
C ALA A 32 4.17 -3.27 -4.59
N THR A 33 4.71 -4.20 -3.81
CA THR A 33 4.11 -5.52 -3.53
C THR A 33 3.36 -5.52 -2.20
N ALA A 34 2.46 -6.49 -2.01
CA ALA A 34 1.69 -6.61 -0.77
C ALA A 34 2.60 -6.77 0.47
N GLU A 35 3.71 -7.53 0.34
CA GLU A 35 4.70 -7.68 1.41
C GLU A 35 5.33 -6.34 1.80
N THR A 36 5.69 -5.50 0.82
CA THR A 36 6.27 -4.18 1.10
C THR A 36 5.28 -3.27 1.82
N VAL A 37 4.01 -3.28 1.41
CA VAL A 37 2.99 -2.39 2.00
C VAL A 37 2.61 -2.84 3.42
N GLU A 38 2.59 -4.14 3.70
CA GLU A 38 2.31 -4.68 5.03
C GLU A 38 3.47 -4.48 6.03
N ALA A 39 4.69 -4.25 5.55
CA ALA A 39 5.89 -4.10 6.38
C ALA A 39 6.11 -2.69 6.96
N VAL A 40 5.28 -1.70 6.58
CA VAL A 40 5.44 -0.26 6.92
C VAL A 40 4.60 0.18 8.12
#